data_AF-A0A6L8EX00-F1
#
_entry.id   AF-A0A6L8EX00-F1
#
_cell.length_a   1.000
_cell.length_b   1.000
_cell.length_c   1.000
_cell.angle_alpha   90.00
_cell.angle_beta   90.00
_cell.angle_gamma   90.00
#
_symmetry.space_group_name_H-M   'P 1'
#
loop_
_entity.id
_entity.type
_entity.pdbx_description
1 polymer ?
#
loop_
_entity_poly.entity_id
_entity_poly.type
_entity_poly.pdbx_seq_one_letter_code
_entity_poly.pdbx_strand_id
1 'polypeptide(L)' 'MLTINPKYIIDDKGEKTAAVLTMKEYDFLIKCLEDLEDILEMDSVVETATNFRDYQEIRSDLQKEGKL' A
#
# COMPACT_ATOMS: atom_id res chain seq x y z
N MET A 1 -5.62 -10.59 10.02
CA MET A 1 -7.06 -10.25 9.97
C MET A 1 -7.19 -8.82 10.48
N LEU A 2 -7.81 -7.93 9.70
CA LEU A 2 -8.00 -6.52 10.08
C LEU A 2 -8.93 -6.44 11.29
N THR A 3 -8.35 -6.20 12.47
CA THR A 3 -9.13 -5.93 13.68
C THR A 3 -8.93 -4.47 14.04
N ILE A 4 -9.85 -3.63 13.59
CA ILE A 4 -9.96 -2.21 13.94
C ILE A 4 -11.15 -2.01 14.87
N ASN A 5 -10.99 -1.18 15.89
CA ASN A 5 -12.03 -0.87 16.88
C ASN A 5 -12.32 0.65 16.88
N PRO A 6 -12.89 1.18 15.78
CA PRO A 6 -13.16 2.61 15.67
C PRO A 6 -14.17 3.09 16.71
N LYS A 7 -13.91 4.25 17.29
CA LYS A 7 -14.92 5.02 18.04
C LYS A 7 -15.56 6.03 17.09
N TYR A 8 -16.88 6.18 17.13
CA TYR A 8 -17.57 7.07 16.19
C TYR A 8 -17.97 8.39 16.84
N ILE A 9 -17.86 9.47 16.06
CA ILE A 9 -18.53 10.74 16.34
C ILE A 9 -19.87 10.70 15.60
N ILE A 10 -20.95 10.96 16.32
CA ILE A 10 -22.33 10.94 15.82
C ILE A 10 -22.91 12.34 15.79
N ASP A 11 -23.73 12.64 14.78
CA ASP A 11 -24.47 13.91 14.69
C ASP A 11 -25.78 13.87 15.49
N ASP A 12 -26.52 14.99 15.46
CA ASP A 12 -27.80 15.15 16.17
C ASP A 12 -28.91 14.22 15.63
N LYS A 13 -28.72 13.61 14.47
CA LYS A 13 -29.63 12.63 13.87
C LYS A 13 -29.22 11.19 14.21
N GLY A 14 -28.09 11.01 14.90
CA GLY A 14 -27.53 9.70 15.24
C GLY A 14 -26.67 9.09 14.14
N GLU A 15 -26.36 9.84 13.08
CA GLU A 15 -25.55 9.37 11.96
C GLU A 15 -24.05 9.48 12.29
N LYS A 16 -23.28 8.46 11.94
CA LYS A 16 -21.82 8.44 12.15
C LYS A 16 -21.15 9.36 11.14
N THR A 17 -20.56 10.45 11.60
CA THR A 17 -19.92 11.47 10.73
C THR A 17 -18.41 11.34 10.68
N ALA A 18 -17.79 10.78 11.72
CA ALA A 18 -16.36 10.53 11.76
C ALA A 18 -16.00 9.30 12.60
N ALA A 19 -14.81 8.76 12.38
CA ALA A 19 -14.21 7.71 13.20
C ALA A 19 -12.92 8.22 13.85
N VAL A 20 -12.76 7.93 15.13
CA VAL A 20 -11.53 8.13 15.89
C VAL A 20 -10.84 6.77 15.98
N LEU A 21 -9.62 6.73 15.47
CA LEU A 21 -8.74 5.57 15.48
C LEU A 21 -7.56 5.85 16.40
N THR A 22 -6.99 4.80 16.98
CA THR A 22 -5.63 4.91 17.51
C THR A 22 -4.65 5.07 16.36
N MET A 23 -3.50 5.69 16.61
CA MET A 23 -2.45 5.81 15.58
C MET A 23 -2.06 4.43 15.01
N LYS A 24 -1.97 3.41 15.86
CA LYS A 24 -1.68 2.03 15.43
C LYS A 24 -2.72 1.50 14.43
N GLU A 25 -4.01 1.76 14.65
CA GLU A 25 -5.07 1.32 13.74
C GLU A 25 -5.05 2.12 12.43
N TYR A 26 -4.77 3.43 12.52
CA TYR A 26 -4.59 4.27 11.34
C TYR A 26 -3.41 3.82 10.48
N ASP A 27 -2.23 3.68 11.06
CA ASP A 27 -1.01 3.25 10.36
C ASP A 27 -1.19 1.88 9.72
N PHE A 28 -1.88 0.96 10.41
CA PHE A 28 -2.18 -0.36 9.88
C PHE A 28 -3.16 -0.29 8.69
N LEU A 29 -4.17 0.59 8.74
CA LEU A 29 -5.09 0.82 7.62
C LEU A 29 -4.37 1.40 6.40
N ILE A 30 -3.52 2.41 6.61
CA ILE A 30 -2.72 3.02 5.54
C ILE A 30 -1.82 1.98 4.89
N LYS A 31 -1.10 1.19 5.71
CA LYS A 31 -0.23 0.13 5.18
C LYS A 31 -1.00 -0.90 4.34
N CYS A 32 -2.19 -1.33 4.80
CA CYS A 32 -2.99 -2.26 4.02
C CYS A 32 -3.49 -1.66 2.69
N LEU A 33 -3.70 -0.35 2.63
CA LEU A 33 -4.04 0.36 1.41
C LEU A 33 -2.85 0.38 0.44
N GLU A 34 -1.67 0.76 0.94
CA GLU A 34 -0.41 0.74 0.17
C GLU A 34 -0.11 -0.67 -0.37
N ASP A 35 -0.21 -1.70 0.46
CA ASP A 35 -0.02 -3.10 0.05
C ASP A 35 -0.98 -3.49 -1.08
N LEU A 36 -2.22 -2.97 -1.09
CA LEU A 36 -3.19 -3.23 -2.15
C LEU A 36 -2.88 -2.46 -3.43
N GLU A 37 -2.46 -1.20 -3.30
CA GLU A 37 -2.02 -0.37 -4.42
C GLU A 37 -0.82 -1.01 -5.13
N ASP A 38 0.18 -1.47 -4.38
CA ASP A 38 1.35 -2.18 -4.91
C ASP A 38 0.98 -3.44 -5.69
N ILE A 39 0.00 -4.22 -5.17
CA ILE A 39 -0.50 -5.42 -5.87
C ILE A 39 -1.16 -5.04 -7.20
N LEU A 40 -2.02 -4.02 -7.21
CA LEU A 40 -2.70 -3.58 -8.42
C LEU A 40 -1.72 -2.99 -9.44
N GLU A 41 -0.70 -2.26 -8.98
CA GLU A 41 0.36 -1.75 -9.84
C GLU A 41 1.17 -2.90 -10.44
N MET A 42 1.53 -3.91 -9.64
CA MET A 42 2.20 -5.11 -10.14
C MET A 42 1.36 -5.84 -11.21
N ASP A 43 0.07 -6.04 -10.97
CA ASP A 43 -0.84 -6.66 -11.95
C ASP A 43 -0.88 -5.83 -13.24
N SER A 44 -0.99 -4.50 -13.14
CA SER A 44 -0.95 -3.59 -14.29
C SER A 44 0.37 -3.68 -15.05
N VAL A 45 1.50 -3.74 -14.36
CA VAL A 45 2.82 -3.91 -14.98
C VAL A 45 2.89 -5.25 -15.71
N VAL A 46 2.39 -6.34 -15.13
CA VAL A 46 2.38 -7.66 -15.79
C VAL A 46 1.54 -7.63 -17.07
N GLU A 47 0.39 -6.98 -17.05
CA GLU A 47 -0.50 -6.88 -18.22
C GLU A 47 0.03 -5.95 -19.31
N THR A 48 0.71 -4.87 -18.94
CA THR A 48 1.16 -3.82 -19.86
C THR A 48 2.64 -3.94 -20.25
N ALA A 49 3.39 -4.83 -19.60
CA ALA A 49 4.80 -5.03 -19.88
C ALA A 49 4.99 -5.52 -21.32
N THR A 50 5.53 -4.63 -22.14
CA THR A 50 5.93 -4.92 -23.52
C THR A 50 7.31 -5.55 -23.60
N ASN A 51 8.16 -5.35 -22.58
CA ASN A 51 9.51 -5.89 -22.49
C ASN A 51 9.89 -6.18 -21.03
N PHE A 52 10.54 -7.31 -20.80
CA PHE A 52 11.14 -7.67 -19.52
C PHE A 52 12.67 -7.63 -19.67
N ARG A 53 13.36 -7.06 -18.68
CA ARG A 53 14.83 -7.11 -18.60
C ARG A 53 15.25 -8.25 -17.68
N ASP A 54 16.31 -8.95 -18.05
CA ASP A 54 16.87 -10.00 -17.21
C ASP A 54 17.45 -9.39 -15.92
N TYR A 55 17.18 -10.06 -14.80
CA TYR A 55 17.61 -9.58 -13.48
C TYR A 55 19.15 -9.50 -13.35
N GLN A 56 19.90 -10.39 -14.02
CA GLN A 56 21.37 -10.36 -13.99
C GLN A 56 21.94 -9.11 -14.67
N GLU A 57 21.28 -8.62 -15.72
CA GLU A 57 21.68 -7.37 -16.38
C GLU A 57 21.47 -6.18 -15.44
N ILE A 58 20.29 -6.08 -14.82
CA ILE A 58 19.97 -5.01 -13.87
C ILE A 58 20.95 -5.03 -12.69
N ARG A 59 21.23 -6.20 -12.12
CA ARG A 59 22.16 -6.35 -11.00
C ARG A 59 23.59 -5.94 -11.37
N SER A 60 24.03 -6.28 -12.58
CA SER A 60 25.35 -5.89 -13.09
C SER A 60 25.47 -4.38 -13.25
N ASP A 61 24.41 -3.71 -13.71
CA ASP A 61 24.38 -2.25 -13.85
C ASP A 61 24.42 -1.57 -12.47
N LEU A 62 23.65 -2.04 -11.50
CA LEU A 62 23.64 -1.49 -10.14
C LEU A 62 24.98 -1.62 -9.41
N GLN A 63 25.70 -2.73 -9.62
CA GLN A 63 27.05 -2.92 -9.09
C GLN A 63 28.05 -1.93 -9.71
N LYS A 64 27.96 -1.67 -11.03
CA LYS A 64 28.80 -0.66 -11.70
C LYS A 64 28.52 0.75 -11.19
N GLU A 65 27.26 1.03 -10.84
CA GLU A 65 26.83 2.31 -10.27
C GLU A 65 27.14 2.46 -8.76
N GLY A 66 27.62 1.41 -8.09
CA GLY A 66 27.94 1.44 -6.65
C GLY A 66 26.70 1.56 -5.76
N LYS A 67 25.52 1.21 -6.27
CA LYS A 67 24.24 1.23 -5.54
C LYS A 67 23.92 -0.11 -4.87
N LEU A 68 24.86 -1.06 -4.94
CA LEU A 68 24.72 -2.44 -4.47
C LEU A 68 26.04 -2.95 -3.89
#